data_AF-A0A4Q9FT68-F1
#
_entry.id   AF-A0A4Q9FT68-F1
#
_cell.length_a   1.000
_cell.length_b   1.000
_cell.length_c   1.000
_cell.angle_alpha   90.00
_cell.angle_beta   90.00
_cell.angle_gamma   90.00
#
_symmetry.space_group_name_H-M   'P 1'
#
loop_
_entity.id
_entity.type
_entity.pdbx_description
1 polymer ?
#
loop_
_entity_poly.entity_id
_entity_poly.type
_entity_poly.pdbx_seq_one_letter_code
_entity_poly.pdbx_strand_id
1 'polypeptide(L)'
;QAGAWGTYHLTAQGETSWFGFAQAIGEALREQGKPCANLLPIPSSDYPTPAVRPLNSRLDCSRLQREWGVSQPDWQTALRECLAEQA
;
A
#
# COMPACT_ATOMS: atom_id res chain seq x y z
N GLN A 1 27.89 -5.27 5.23
CA GLN A 1 28.48 -5.88 4.02
C GLN A 1 27.44 -5.71 2.92
N ALA A 2 27.80 -5.31 1.70
CA ALA A 2 26.82 -5.22 0.61
C ALA A 2 26.31 -6.63 0.26
N GLY A 3 25.01 -6.79 0.07
CA GLY A 3 24.37 -8.07 -0.29
C GLY A 3 24.71 -8.50 -1.72
N ALA A 4 24.20 -9.66 -2.16
CA ALA A 4 24.47 -10.15 -3.52
C ALA A 4 23.70 -9.35 -4.59
N TRP A 5 24.26 -9.19 -5.78
CA TRP A 5 23.55 -8.60 -6.92
C TRP A 5 22.40 -9.51 -7.38
N GLY A 6 21.27 -8.92 -7.77
CA GLY A 6 20.12 -9.66 -8.29
C GLY A 6 18.81 -8.90 -8.18
N THR A 7 17.71 -9.63 -8.39
CA THR A 7 16.35 -9.08 -8.28
C THR A 7 15.79 -9.23 -6.86
N TYR A 8 15.19 -8.14 -6.36
CA TYR A 8 14.59 -8.05 -5.04
C TYR A 8 13.19 -7.44 -5.14
N HIS A 9 12.30 -7.85 -4.25
CA HIS A 9 11.06 -7.13 -4.01
C HIS A 9 11.31 -5.98 -3.03
N LEU A 10 10.63 -4.86 -3.28
CA LEU A 10 10.66 -3.69 -2.41
C LEU A 10 9.27 -3.02 -2.45
N THR A 11 8.55 -3.14 -1.35
CA THR A 11 7.27 -2.45 -1.09
C THR A 11 7.27 -1.96 0.35
N ALA A 12 6.31 -1.11 0.72
CA ALA A 12 5.98 -0.91 2.13
C ALA A 12 5.63 -2.25 2.81
N GLN A 13 5.80 -2.32 4.13
CA GLN A 13 5.36 -3.47 4.92
C GLN A 13 3.83 -3.51 5.04
N GLY A 14 3.31 -4.69 5.37
CA GLY A 14 1.88 -4.94 5.48
C GLY A 14 1.20 -5.11 4.12
N GLU A 15 -0.12 -5.17 4.16
CA GLU A 15 -0.96 -5.44 3.00
C GLU A 15 -2.33 -4.82 3.21
N THR A 16 -3.02 -4.51 2.11
CA THR A 16 -4.40 -4.01 2.14
C THR A 16 -5.06 -4.24 0.77
N SER A 17 -6.37 -4.05 0.70
CA SER A 17 -7.11 -3.98 -0.56
C SER A 17 -7.22 -2.53 -1.05
N TRP A 18 -7.64 -2.32 -2.29
CA TRP A 18 -7.95 -0.97 -2.79
C TRP A 18 -8.99 -0.25 -1.92
N PHE A 19 -10.00 -0.99 -1.44
CA PHE A 19 -11.00 -0.46 -0.53
C PHE A 19 -10.38 -0.07 0.82
N GLY A 20 -9.55 -0.93 1.41
CA GLY A 20 -8.89 -0.65 2.69
C GLY A 20 -7.94 0.55 2.62
N PHE A 21 -7.24 0.72 1.49
CA PHE A 21 -6.40 1.89 1.26
C PHE A 21 -7.23 3.18 1.15
N ALA A 22 -8.32 3.16 0.36
CA ALA A 22 -9.23 4.30 0.24
C ALA A 22 -9.90 4.67 1.58
N GLN A 23 -10.22 3.67 2.41
CA GLN A 23 -10.76 3.88 3.75
C GLN A 23 -9.77 4.62 4.65
N ALA A 24 -8.50 4.21 4.67
CA ALA A 24 -7.47 4.88 5.46
C ALA A 24 -7.24 6.34 5.02
N ILE A 25 -7.30 6.62 3.72
CA ILE A 25 -7.29 8.00 3.20
C ILE A 25 -8.52 8.77 3.73
N GLY A 26 -9.71 8.16 3.63
CA GLY A 26 -10.94 8.77 4.10
C GLY A 26 -10.96 9.04 5.61
N GLU A 27 -10.37 8.17 6.42
CA GLU A 27 -10.16 8.37 7.87
C GLU A 27 -9.30 9.60 8.12
N ALA A 28 -8.14 9.70 7.46
CA ALA A 28 -7.26 10.87 7.58
C ALA A 28 -7.93 12.19 7.15
N LEU A 29 -8.76 12.17 6.09
CA LEU A 29 -9.54 13.35 5.68
C LEU A 29 -10.55 13.76 6.76
N ARG A 30 -11.25 12.80 7.38
CA ARG A 30 -12.22 13.06 8.44
C ARG A 30 -11.54 13.64 9.69
N GLU A 31 -10.36 13.15 10.06
CA GLU A 31 -9.56 13.70 11.15
C GLU A 31 -9.18 15.18 10.92
N GLN A 32 -8.99 15.56 9.66
CA GLN A 32 -8.73 16.94 9.24
C GLN A 32 -10.00 17.78 9.03
N GLY A 33 -11.19 17.23 9.32
CA GLY A 33 -12.47 17.89 9.07
C GLY A 33 -12.79 18.12 7.58
N LYS A 34 -12.10 17.42 6.67
CA LYS A 34 -12.31 17.53 5.23
C LYS A 34 -13.48 16.65 4.77
N PRO A 35 -14.21 17.04 3.71
CA PRO A 35 -15.24 16.20 3.14
C PRO A 35 -14.69 14.84 2.71
N CYS A 36 -15.45 13.79 2.98
CA CYS A 36 -15.11 12.42 2.58
C CYS A 36 -16.37 11.69 2.12
N ALA A 37 -16.26 10.98 1.00
CA ALA A 37 -17.36 10.19 0.46
C ALA A 37 -17.67 8.97 1.36
N ASN A 38 -18.89 8.46 1.25
CA ASN A 38 -19.22 7.14 1.79
C ASN A 38 -18.64 6.06 0.87
N LEU A 39 -17.86 5.14 1.43
CA LEU A 39 -17.17 4.10 0.67
C LEU A 39 -17.95 2.79 0.76
N LEU A 40 -18.20 2.15 -0.38
CA LEU A 40 -18.84 0.83 -0.48
C LEU A 40 -17.88 -0.14 -1.17
N PRO A 41 -17.56 -1.31 -0.57
CA PRO A 41 -16.69 -2.29 -1.21
C PRO A 41 -17.44 -3.00 -2.35
N ILE A 42 -16.73 -3.32 -3.42
CA ILE A 42 -17.22 -4.16 -4.52
C ILE A 42 -16.20 -5.27 -4.83
N PRO A 43 -16.62 -6.44 -5.31
CA PRO A 43 -15.72 -7.44 -5.87
C PRO A 43 -15.16 -6.97 -7.22
N SER A 44 -14.01 -7.52 -7.63
CA SER A 44 -13.39 -7.19 -8.92
C SER A 44 -14.25 -7.58 -10.13
N SER A 45 -15.19 -8.52 -9.96
CA SER A 45 -16.16 -8.92 -11.00
C SER A 45 -17.10 -7.80 -11.41
N ASP A 46 -17.39 -6.88 -10.49
CA ASP A 46 -18.38 -5.82 -10.69
C ASP A 46 -17.79 -4.62 -11.43
N TYR A 47 -16.46 -4.62 -11.64
CA TYR A 47 -15.75 -3.61 -12.40
C TYR A 47 -14.71 -4.25 -13.35
N PRO A 48 -15.16 -4.87 -14.46
CA PRO A 48 -14.27 -5.55 -15.38
C PRO A 48 -13.34 -4.58 -16.09
N THR A 49 -12.07 -4.97 -16.23
CA THR A 49 -11.05 -4.18 -16.94
C THR A 49 -10.47 -5.01 -18.10
N PRO A 50 -9.98 -4.38 -19.19
CA PRO A 50 -9.45 -5.12 -20.34
C PRO A 50 -8.29 -6.06 -20.02
N ALA A 51 -7.48 -5.72 -19.00
CA ALA A 51 -6.36 -6.54 -18.57
C ALA A 51 -6.64 -7.13 -17.19
N VAL A 52 -6.57 -8.46 -17.08
CA VAL A 52 -6.81 -9.19 -15.84
C VAL A 52 -5.88 -8.69 -14.73
N ARG A 53 -6.47 -8.30 -13.61
CA ARG A 53 -5.73 -7.87 -12.41
C ARG A 53 -5.53 -9.07 -11.47
N PRO A 54 -4.32 -9.29 -10.94
CA PRO A 54 -4.10 -10.34 -9.96
C PRO A 54 -4.93 -10.10 -8.70
N LEU A 55 -5.50 -11.17 -8.12
CA LEU A 55 -6.18 -11.11 -6.82
C LEU A 55 -5.19 -10.99 -5.65
N ASN A 56 -3.94 -11.38 -5.87
CA ASN A 56 -2.87 -11.28 -4.90
C ASN A 56 -1.63 -10.67 -5.55
N SER A 57 -1.20 -9.52 -5.03
CA SER A 57 0.01 -8.80 -5.46
C SER A 57 0.97 -8.56 -4.30
N ARG A 58 0.84 -9.31 -3.21
CA ARG A 58 1.76 -9.23 -2.06
C ARG A 58 3.13 -9.73 -2.47
N LEU A 59 4.17 -9.01 -2.04
CA LEU A 59 5.55 -9.34 -2.34
C LEU A 59 6.33 -9.59 -1.06
N ASP A 60 7.01 -10.74 -0.97
CA ASP A 60 7.93 -11.01 0.13
C ASP A 60 9.24 -10.24 -0.06
N CYS A 61 9.50 -9.29 0.85
CA CYS A 61 10.71 -8.47 0.89
C CYS A 61 11.80 -9.03 1.83
N SER A 62 11.60 -10.21 2.44
CA SER A 62 12.51 -10.83 3.42
C SER A 62 13.93 -11.02 2.90
N ARG A 63 14.08 -11.30 1.60
CA ARG A 63 15.39 -11.43 0.96
C ARG A 63 16.19 -10.12 0.98
N LEU A 64 15.54 -9.01 0.65
CA LEU A 64 16.17 -7.68 0.65
C LEU A 64 16.58 -7.29 2.07
N GLN A 65 15.69 -7.50 3.05
CA GLN A 65 15.97 -7.20 4.45
C GLN A 65 17.15 -8.03 4.98
N ARG A 66 17.20 -9.34 4.69
CA ARG A 66 18.29 -10.21 5.16
C ARG A 66 19.63 -9.89 4.52
N GLU A 67 19.66 -9.66 3.21
CA GLU A 67 20.94 -9.50 2.48
C GLU A 67 21.48 -8.07 2.53
N TRP A 68 20.61 -7.06 2.60
CA TRP A 68 20.98 -5.65 2.51
C TRP A 68 20.63 -4.83 3.75
N GLY A 69 19.88 -5.39 4.71
CA GLY A 69 19.39 -4.64 5.87
C GLY A 69 18.37 -3.57 5.51
N VAL A 70 17.85 -3.56 4.28
CA VAL A 70 16.89 -2.57 3.80
C VAL A 70 15.47 -3.02 4.13
N SER A 71 14.71 -2.15 4.79
CA SER A 71 13.28 -2.33 5.09
C SER A 71 12.54 -1.01 4.90
N GLN A 72 11.32 -1.08 4.39
CA GLN A 72 10.42 0.07 4.30
C GLN A 72 9.52 0.17 5.53
N PRO A 73 8.94 1.34 5.84
CA PRO A 73 7.91 1.45 6.86
C PRO A 73 6.65 0.64 6.52
N ASP A 74 5.81 0.44 7.53
CA ASP A 74 4.44 -0.02 7.36
C ASP A 74 3.62 0.94 6.48
N TRP A 75 2.74 0.40 5.61
CA TRP A 75 2.06 1.20 4.59
C TRP A 75 1.17 2.30 5.18
N GLN A 76 0.57 2.11 6.36
CA GLN A 76 -0.20 3.17 7.01
C GLN A 76 0.69 4.32 7.46
N THR A 77 1.92 4.03 7.88
CA THR A 77 2.89 5.07 8.26
C THR A 77 3.33 5.88 7.06
N ALA A 78 3.74 5.21 5.97
CA ALA A 78 4.08 5.88 4.71
C ALA A 78 2.92 6.72 4.14
N LEU A 79 1.68 6.21 4.26
CA LEU A 79 0.50 6.95 3.83
C LEU A 79 0.32 8.25 4.63
N ARG A 80 0.44 8.19 5.96
CA ARG A 80 0.31 9.38 6.82
C ARG A 80 1.38 10.43 6.51
N GLU A 81 2.62 10.01 6.29
CA GLU A 81 3.71 10.91 5.89
C GLU A 81 3.40 11.61 4.56
N CYS A 82 2.99 10.84 3.54
CA CYS A 82 2.60 11.37 2.24
C CYS A 82 1.44 12.39 2.33
N LEU A 83 0.40 12.08 3.12
CA LEU A 83 -0.74 12.99 3.30
C LEU A 83 -0.37 14.26 4.08
N ALA A 84 0.58 14.18 5.01
CA ALA A 84 1.06 15.34 5.77
C ALA A 84 1.82 16.34 4.87
N GLU A 85 2.56 15.86 3.87
CA GLU A 85 3.26 16.71 2.88
C GLU A 85 2.31 17.43 1.91
N GLN A 86 1.05 17.00 1.83
CA GLN A 86 0.02 17.60 0.96
C GLN A 86 -0.84 18.66 1.66
N ALA A 87 -0.62 18.91 2.95
CA ALA A 87 -1.33 19.90 3.76
C ALA A 87 -0.75 21.30 3.59
#